data_AF-A0AAU6YXM6-F1
#
_entry.id   AF-A0AAU6YXM6-F1
#
_cell.length_a   1.000
_cell.length_b   1.000
_cell.length_c   1.000
_cell.angle_alpha   90.00
_cell.angle_beta   90.00
_cell.angle_gamma   90.00
#
_symmetry.space_group_name_H-M   'P 1'
#
loop_
_entity.id
_entity.type
_entity.pdbx_description
1 polymer ?
#
loop_
_entity_poly.entity_id
_entity_poly.type
_entity_poly.pdbx_seq_one_letter_code
_entity_poly.pdbx_strand_id
1 'polypeptide(L)'
;MPDSSIENAADLLFRDLQYLKASSVQRCLEEVPGYRGVAETDISSSVEQNLRMAIHAVKSGVVPASSELALEARVAQVRFHQGLRIEDVLRGCGGGPRDLPHPVQP
;
A
#
# COMPACT_ATOMS: atom_id res chain seq x y z
N MET A 1 1.28 12.72 26.60
CA MET A 1 0.24 13.06 25.61
C MET A 1 0.80 12.81 24.20
N PRO A 2 0.78 11.56 23.70
CA PRO A 2 1.26 11.21 22.36
C PRO A 2 0.15 11.27 21.28
N ASP A 3 -1.12 11.28 21.70
CA ASP A 3 -2.29 11.05 20.84
C ASP A 3 -2.47 12.14 19.75
N SER A 4 -2.06 13.38 20.03
CA SER A 4 -2.18 14.47 19.04
C SER A 4 -1.26 14.34 17.84
N SER A 5 -0.13 13.63 17.95
CA SER A 5 0.83 13.47 16.84
C SER A 5 0.38 12.39 15.82
N ILE A 6 -0.31 11.36 16.29
CA ILE A 6 -0.77 10.24 15.45
C ILE A 6 -2.06 10.62 14.73
N GLU A 7 -3.00 11.28 15.41
CA GLU A 7 -4.20 11.86 14.77
C GLU A 7 -3.80 12.83 13.66
N ASN A 8 -2.80 13.68 13.91
CA ASN A 8 -2.24 14.57 12.88
C ASN A 8 -1.64 13.79 11.69
N ALA A 9 -1.00 12.64 11.91
CA ALA A 9 -0.45 11.83 10.82
C ALA A 9 -1.54 11.19 9.95
N ALA A 10 -2.59 10.63 10.56
CA ALA A 10 -3.71 10.04 9.82
C ALA A 10 -4.44 11.07 8.97
N ASP A 11 -4.67 12.27 9.50
CA ASP A 11 -5.37 13.34 8.79
C ASP A 11 -4.52 13.90 7.63
N LEU A 12 -3.19 14.00 7.79
CA LEU A 12 -2.28 14.34 6.69
C LEU A 12 -2.28 13.27 5.58
N LEU A 13 -2.21 11.99 5.95
CA LEU A 13 -2.28 10.89 4.98
C LEU A 13 -3.63 10.86 4.25
N PHE A 14 -4.72 11.16 4.95
CA PHE A 14 -6.05 11.25 4.33
C PHE A 14 -6.16 12.43 3.37
N ARG A 15 -5.64 13.60 3.76
CA ARG A 15 -5.58 14.80 2.90
C ARG A 15 -4.83 14.51 1.60
N ASP A 16 -3.72 13.78 1.70
CA ASP A 16 -2.82 13.53 0.57
C ASP A 16 -3.14 12.19 -0.15
N LEU A 17 -4.26 11.54 0.17
CA LEU A 17 -4.65 10.21 -0.34
C LEU A 17 -4.60 10.09 -1.86
N GLN A 18 -5.12 11.08 -2.59
CA GLN A 18 -5.15 11.01 -4.06
C GLN A 18 -3.75 11.11 -4.67
N TYR A 19 -2.87 11.91 -4.07
CA TYR A 19 -1.47 12.02 -4.47
C TYR A 19 -0.71 10.72 -4.17
N LEU A 20 -0.90 10.15 -2.97
CA LEU A 20 -0.32 8.87 -2.57
C LEU A 20 -0.79 7.71 -3.46
N LYS A 21 -2.06 7.73 -3.88
CA LYS A 21 -2.61 6.77 -4.84
C LYS A 21 -1.92 6.89 -6.19
N ALA A 22 -1.94 8.08 -6.79
CA ALA A 22 -1.38 8.33 -8.12
C ALA A 22 0.10 7.93 -8.20
N SER A 23 0.90 8.39 -7.23
CA SER A 23 2.33 8.06 -7.15
C SER A 23 2.58 6.56 -6.97
N SER A 24 1.77 5.86 -6.16
CA SER A 24 1.94 4.42 -5.94
C SER A 24 1.52 3.59 -7.16
N VAL A 25 0.47 4.01 -7.88
CA VAL A 25 0.07 3.38 -9.16
C VAL A 25 1.18 3.55 -10.19
N GLN A 26 1.73 4.76 -10.32
CA GLN A 26 2.83 5.03 -11.24
C GLN A 26 4.04 4.13 -10.95
N ARG A 27 4.48 4.04 -9.68
CA ARG A 27 5.58 3.15 -9.29
C ARG A 27 5.28 1.68 -9.59
N CYS A 28 4.04 1.21 -9.38
CA CYS A 28 3.68 -0.16 -9.73
C CYS A 28 3.85 -0.43 -11.23
N LEU A 29 3.41 0.49 -12.09
CA LEU A 29 3.50 0.35 -13.54
C LEU A 29 4.94 0.46 -14.06
N GLU A 30 5.73 1.35 -13.50
CA GLU A 30 7.10 1.64 -13.97
C GLU A 30 8.13 0.67 -13.40
N GLU A 31 8.04 0.34 -12.11
CA GLU A 31 9.08 -0.35 -11.37
C GLU A 31 8.83 -1.84 -11.13
N VAL A 32 7.59 -2.33 -11.31
CA VAL A 32 7.23 -3.73 -11.07
C VAL A 32 6.88 -4.42 -12.39
N PRO A 33 7.81 -5.20 -12.99
CA PRO A 33 7.60 -5.80 -14.31
C PRO A 33 6.31 -6.63 -14.43
N GLY A 34 5.93 -7.33 -13.36
CA GLY A 34 4.71 -8.14 -13.31
C GLY A 34 3.41 -7.34 -13.42
N TYR A 35 3.44 -6.02 -13.18
CA TYR A 35 2.25 -5.16 -13.21
C TYR A 35 2.03 -4.51 -14.59
N ARG A 36 2.96 -4.63 -15.54
CA ARG A 36 2.83 -4.06 -16.91
C ARG A 36 1.65 -4.63 -17.70
N GLY A 37 1.21 -5.84 -17.37
CA GLY A 37 0.06 -6.51 -18.00
C GLY A 37 -1.24 -6.39 -17.22
N VAL A 38 -1.24 -5.68 -16.08
CA VAL A 38 -2.41 -5.50 -15.22
C VAL A 38 -3.06 -4.16 -15.55
N ALA A 39 -4.39 -4.11 -15.61
CA ALA A 39 -5.10 -2.87 -15.87
C ALA A 39 -4.81 -1.83 -14.79
N GLU A 40 -4.50 -0.59 -15.19
CA GLU A 40 -4.22 0.51 -14.27
C GLU A 40 -5.37 0.73 -13.27
N THR A 41 -6.62 0.56 -13.73
CA THR A 41 -7.81 0.65 -12.87
C THR A 41 -7.78 -0.36 -11.72
N ASP A 42 -7.33 -1.59 -11.98
CA ASP A 42 -7.25 -2.65 -10.97
C ASP A 42 -6.11 -2.40 -9.97
N ILE A 43 -5.01 -1.82 -10.45
CA ILE A 43 -3.90 -1.37 -9.61
C ILE A 43 -4.38 -0.21 -8.72
N SER A 44 -5.04 0.79 -9.31
CA SER A 44 -5.55 1.98 -8.65
C SER A 44 -6.57 1.65 -7.56
N SER A 45 -7.54 0.79 -7.83
CA SER A 45 -8.52 0.34 -6.83
C SER A 45 -7.85 -0.40 -5.67
N SER A 46 -6.88 -1.28 -5.96
CA SER A 46 -6.14 -2.02 -4.94
C SER A 46 -5.24 -1.11 -4.09
N VAL A 47 -4.57 -0.13 -4.69
CA VAL A 47 -3.75 0.87 -3.98
C VAL A 47 -4.62 1.75 -3.10
N GLU A 48 -5.76 2.23 -3.61
CA GLU A 48 -6.68 3.06 -2.82
C GLU A 48 -7.19 2.33 -1.58
N GLN A 49 -7.57 1.06 -1.74
CA GLN A 49 -8.03 0.23 -0.65
C GLN A 49 -6.96 0.04 0.43
N ASN A 50 -5.72 -0.31 0.03
CA ASN A 50 -4.59 -0.46 0.95
C ASN A 50 -4.29 0.83 1.72
N LEU A 51 -4.31 1.97 1.04
CA LEU A 51 -4.06 3.27 1.67
C LEU A 51 -5.17 3.62 2.68
N ARG A 52 -6.45 3.41 2.33
CA ARG A 52 -7.58 3.67 3.23
C ARG A 52 -7.51 2.83 4.50
N MET A 53 -7.16 1.55 4.37
CA MET A 53 -6.95 0.69 5.52
C MET A 53 -5.76 1.11 6.38
N ALA A 54 -4.62 1.44 5.76
CA ALA A 54 -3.45 1.89 6.49
C ALA A 54 -3.76 3.17 7.28
N ILE A 55 -4.44 4.13 6.66
CA ILE A 55 -4.90 5.36 7.31
C ILE A 55 -5.86 5.05 8.45
N HIS A 56 -6.83 4.14 8.23
CA HIS A 56 -7.76 3.73 9.28
C HIS A 56 -7.03 3.11 10.47
N ALA A 57 -6.08 2.21 10.23
CA ALA A 57 -5.30 1.55 11.29
C ALA A 57 -4.43 2.55 12.06
N VAL A 58 -3.84 3.54 11.38
CA VAL A 58 -3.11 4.64 12.04
C VAL A 58 -4.06 5.47 12.90
N LYS A 59 -5.26 5.78 12.41
CA LYS A 59 -6.24 6.61 13.12
C LYS A 59 -6.87 5.91 14.32
N SER A 60 -7.17 4.62 14.20
CA SER A 60 -7.86 3.84 15.23
C SER A 60 -6.92 3.16 16.21
N GLY A 61 -5.63 3.01 15.84
CA GLY A 61 -4.67 2.18 16.56
C GLY A 61 -4.96 0.66 16.43
N VAL A 62 -5.91 0.28 15.57
CA VAL A 62 -6.37 -1.11 15.41
C VAL A 62 -6.06 -1.60 14.01
N VAL A 63 -5.35 -2.71 13.92
CA VAL A 63 -5.19 -3.44 12.65
C VAL A 63 -6.47 -4.27 12.41
N PRO A 64 -7.08 -4.20 11.22
CA PRO A 64 -8.27 -4.97 10.89
C PRO A 64 -8.09 -6.47 11.18
N ALA A 65 -9.16 -7.13 11.62
CA ALA A 65 -9.12 -8.57 11.89
C ALA A 65 -8.85 -9.35 10.60
N SER A 66 -8.26 -10.55 10.69
CA SER A 66 -7.96 -11.38 9.53
C SER A 66 -9.19 -11.70 8.67
N SER A 67 -10.37 -11.77 9.28
CA SER A 67 -11.66 -11.93 8.59
C SER A 67 -12.02 -10.74 7.69
N GLU A 68 -11.61 -9.53 8.07
CA GLU A 68 -11.82 -8.29 7.31
C GLU A 68 -10.79 -8.18 6.16
N LEU A 69 -9.56 -8.65 6.40
CA LEU A 69 -8.49 -8.74 5.40
C LEU A 69 -8.69 -9.88 4.38
N ALA A 70 -9.59 -10.84 4.66
CA ALA A 70 -9.82 -12.00 3.78
C ALA A 70 -10.33 -11.59 2.38
N LEU A 71 -11.07 -10.48 2.27
CA LEU A 71 -11.51 -9.93 0.99
C LEU A 71 -10.32 -9.42 0.15
N GLU A 72 -9.23 -9.08 0.78
CA GLU A 72 -8.07 -8.42 0.17
C GLU A 72 -6.97 -9.42 -0.14
N ALA A 73 -6.83 -10.43 0.72
CA ALA A 73 -6.09 -11.63 0.42
C ALA A 73 -6.59 -12.29 -0.89
N ARG A 74 -7.88 -12.12 -1.24
CA ARG A 74 -8.42 -12.55 -2.55
C ARG A 74 -7.78 -11.81 -3.72
N VAL A 75 -7.43 -10.52 -3.59
CA VAL A 75 -6.75 -9.78 -4.68
C VAL A 75 -5.35 -10.34 -4.91
N ALA A 76 -4.60 -10.61 -3.83
CA ALA A 76 -3.30 -11.26 -3.92
C ALA A 76 -3.41 -12.67 -4.52
N GLN A 77 -4.42 -13.43 -4.11
CA GLN A 77 -4.73 -14.76 -4.65
C GLN A 77 -5.05 -14.69 -6.15
N VAL A 78 -5.94 -13.79 -6.59
CA VAL A 78 -6.30 -13.63 -8.01
C VAL A 78 -5.08 -13.27 -8.84
N ARG A 79 -4.23 -12.35 -8.38
CA ARG A 79 -2.98 -11.97 -9.06
C ARG A 79 -2.02 -13.13 -9.20
N PHE A 80 -1.87 -13.94 -8.16
CA PHE A 80 -1.07 -15.16 -8.23
C PHE A 80 -1.61 -16.15 -9.28
N HIS A 81 -2.93 -16.34 -9.35
CA HIS A 81 -3.56 -17.19 -10.38
C HIS A 81 -3.44 -16.61 -11.80
N GLN A 82 -3.34 -15.29 -11.94
CA GLN A 82 -3.05 -14.61 -13.21
C GLN A 82 -1.57 -14.71 -13.63
N GLY A 83 -0.72 -15.39 -12.84
CA GLY A 83 0.68 -15.62 -13.15
C GLY A 83 1.63 -14.54 -12.63
N LEU A 84 1.16 -13.61 -11.80
CA LEU A 84 2.07 -12.68 -11.13
C LEU A 84 2.87 -13.42 -10.05
N ARG A 85 4.18 -13.15 -10.03
CA ARG A 85 5.05 -13.66 -8.97
C ARG A 85 4.70 -13.00 -7.64
N ILE A 86 4.76 -13.76 -6.55
CA ILE A 86 4.43 -13.25 -5.22
C ILE A 86 5.33 -12.08 -4.81
N GLU A 87 6.57 -12.06 -5.26
CA GLU A 87 7.53 -10.98 -5.04
C GLU A 87 7.15 -9.69 -5.76
N ASP A 88 6.45 -9.78 -6.89
CA ASP A 88 5.93 -8.63 -7.61
C ASP A 88 4.66 -8.11 -6.90
N VAL A 89 3.82 -8.99 -6.38
CA VAL A 89 2.66 -8.62 -5.53
C VAL A 89 3.12 -7.89 -4.26
N LEU A 90 4.13 -8.42 -3.57
CA LEU A 90 4.69 -7.80 -2.36
C LEU A 90 5.34 -6.44 -2.66
N ARG A 91 6.01 -6.28 -3.81
CA ARG A 91 6.59 -4.99 -4.22
C ARG A 91 5.53 -3.95 -4.58
N GLY A 92 4.43 -4.36 -5.22
CA GLY A 92 3.29 -3.48 -5.47
C GLY A 92 2.57 -3.03 -4.20
N CYS A 93 2.63 -3.83 -3.13
CA CYS A 93 2.07 -3.49 -1.81
C CYS A 93 3.04 -2.69 -0.92
N GLY A 94 4.35 -2.97 -1.02
CA GLY A 94 5.42 -2.40 -0.20
C GLY A 94 6.08 -1.20 -0.85
N GLY A 95 5.32 -0.14 -1.11
CA GLY A 95 5.85 1.12 -1.64
C GLY A 95 6.56 1.96 -0.57
N GLY A 96 7.49 1.39 0.21
CA GLY A 96 8.38 2.18 1.07
C GLY A 96 9.43 2.93 0.23
N PRO A 97 9.83 4.15 0.62
CA PRO A 97 10.95 4.82 -0.03
C PRO A 97 12.20 3.95 0.11
N ARG A 98 12.90 3.68 -0.99
CA ARG A 98 14.21 3.00 -0.97
C ARG A 98 15.33 3.87 -0.39
N ASP A 99 15.03 5.11 -0.03
CA ASP A 99 15.99 6.10 0.46
C ASP A 99 15.87 6.34 1.97
N LEU A 100 15.87 5.27 2.78
CA LEU A 100 16.34 5.43 4.16
C LEU A 100 17.87 5.33 4.13
N PRO A 101 18.60 6.40 4.49
CA PRO A 101 20.06 6.32 4.56
C PRO A 101 20.44 5.23 5.55
N HIS A 102 21.30 4.31 5.11
CA HIS A 102 21.93 3.33 5.99
C HIS A 102 22.54 4.07 7.21
N PRO A 103 22.30 3.63 8.45
CA PRO A 103 23.05 4.14 9.57
C PRO A 103 24.52 3.75 9.32
N VAL A 104 25.34 4.76 9.05
CA VAL A 104 26.79 4.65 9.15
C VAL A 104 27.09 4.33 10.60
N GLN A 105 27.38 3.06 10.89
CA GLN A 105 27.87 2.65 12.20
C GLN A 105 29.35 3.02 12.29
N PRO A 106 29.81 3.71 13.36
CA PRO A 106 31.21 3.68 13.76
C PRO A 106 31.60 2.33 14.36
#